data_AF-A0A7C5FXC6-F1
#
_entry.id   AF-A0A7C5FXC6-F1
#
_cell.length_a   1.000
_cell.length_b   1.000
_cell.length_c   1.000
_cell.angle_alpha   90.00
_cell.angle_beta   90.00
_cell.angle_gamma   90.00
#
_symmetry.space_group_name_H-M   'P 1'
#
loop_
_entity.id
_entity.type
_entity.pdbx_description
1 polymer ?
#
loop_
_entity_poly.entity_id
_entity_poly.type
_entity_poly.pdbx_seq_one_letter_code
_entity_poly.pdbx_strand_id
1 'polypeptide(L)'
;MILRRATVIILTLVLAASSCACWAVSLAQEIKIGKEASAEVEKEMPPSKNAKWQADITALGNKLVPYVTRKNIPYHFKIVTDKDNTLNAFALPGGYVYFTEHMWKILTPDERAAVLAHEITHCDLRHGIDQAIGQQQRMLWTLPLLVLGGGAGAEVWMAGNWAISARYSRKMERQADENGIALLEKAGLSPAGSVTSMKKLLSIEQGQNRYEISSIWADHPDTQKRVDYLTQAALSMGAKPSDLELPSVRDPSRLGNVVKKTADLTVLYCRTSVPLEFGQKVIIKKLLWDEDKGELTPQPVAEATVLSPGKLPILVLTNKTDQDFNDVMVGDGVFPAS
;
A
#
# COMPACT_ATOMS: atom_id res chain seq x y z
N MET A 1 38.66 33.84 -32.92
CA MET A 1 38.09 34.41 -31.68
C MET A 1 36.56 34.62 -31.73
N ILE A 2 36.00 35.01 -32.88
CA ILE A 2 34.55 35.28 -33.04
C ILE A 2 33.70 33.98 -32.97
N LEU A 3 34.15 32.88 -33.58
CA LEU A 3 33.44 31.59 -33.50
C LEU A 3 33.34 31.04 -32.07
N ARG A 4 34.42 31.09 -31.27
CA ARG A 4 34.39 30.63 -29.87
C ARG A 4 33.42 31.44 -28.99
N ARG A 5 33.24 32.74 -29.27
CA ARG A 5 32.27 33.58 -28.55
C ARG A 5 30.83 33.28 -28.98
N ALA A 6 30.60 33.01 -30.27
CA ALA A 6 29.30 32.57 -30.77
C ALA A 6 28.88 31.19 -30.23
N THR A 7 29.81 30.23 -30.13
CA THR A 7 29.53 28.90 -29.55
C THR A 7 29.21 28.98 -28.07
N VAL A 8 29.92 29.81 -27.29
CA VAL A 8 29.62 30.01 -25.86
C VAL A 8 28.29 30.71 -25.67
N ILE A 9 27.97 31.73 -26.49
CA ILE A 9 26.69 32.46 -26.42
C ILE A 9 25.52 31.56 -26.82
N ILE A 10 25.67 30.71 -27.85
CA ILE A 10 24.67 29.71 -28.24
C ILE A 10 24.52 28.64 -27.15
N LEU A 11 25.60 28.18 -26.51
CA LEU A 11 25.50 27.23 -25.40
C LEU A 11 24.77 27.84 -24.19
N THR A 12 25.04 29.10 -23.85
CA THR A 12 24.34 29.81 -22.77
C THR A 12 22.91 30.18 -23.13
N LEU A 13 22.59 30.49 -24.38
CA LEU A 13 21.21 30.75 -24.83
C LEU A 13 20.40 29.46 -24.96
N VAL A 14 21.02 28.34 -25.34
CA VAL A 14 20.39 27.01 -25.32
C VAL A 14 20.21 26.54 -23.89
N LEU A 15 21.19 26.72 -22.99
CA LEU A 15 21.01 26.44 -21.56
C LEU A 15 19.97 27.36 -20.92
N ALA A 16 19.91 28.64 -21.29
CA ALA A 16 18.89 29.58 -20.80
C ALA A 16 17.50 29.33 -21.40
N ALA A 17 17.40 28.88 -22.65
CA ALA A 17 16.14 28.47 -23.29
C ALA A 17 15.66 27.11 -22.76
N SER A 18 16.58 26.19 -22.43
CA SER A 18 16.29 24.94 -21.71
C SER A 18 15.95 25.18 -20.23
N SER A 19 16.25 26.37 -19.70
CA SER A 19 15.84 26.79 -18.35
C SER A 19 14.45 27.43 -18.32
N CYS A 20 13.84 27.72 -19.47
CA CYS A 20 12.57 28.45 -19.56
C CYS A 20 11.44 27.69 -20.28
N ALA A 21 11.74 26.57 -20.95
CA ALA A 21 10.74 25.57 -21.28
C ALA A 21 10.45 24.73 -20.03
N CYS A 22 9.80 25.33 -19.04
CA CYS A 22 9.19 24.56 -17.97
C CYS A 22 8.10 23.68 -18.61
N TRP A 23 8.40 22.38 -18.65
CA TRP A 23 7.58 21.29 -19.16
C TRP A 23 6.27 21.16 -18.39
N ALA A 24 5.32 22.06 -18.63
CA ALA A 24 3.97 21.92 -18.10
C ALA A 24 3.29 20.78 -18.87
N VAL A 25 3.31 19.57 -18.31
CA VAL A 25 2.46 18.47 -18.79
C VAL A 25 1.01 18.96 -18.70
N SER A 26 0.38 19.14 -19.85
CA SER A 26 -1.04 19.53 -19.91
C SER A 26 -1.93 18.41 -19.38
N LEU A 27 -3.17 18.73 -19.00
CA LEU A 27 -4.13 17.71 -18.57
C LEU A 27 -4.33 16.62 -19.63
N ALA A 28 -4.42 17.00 -20.91
CA ALA A 28 -4.60 16.03 -22.00
C ALA A 28 -3.39 15.08 -22.11
N GLN A 29 -2.18 15.59 -21.93
CA GLN A 29 -0.97 14.76 -21.88
C GLN A 29 -0.94 13.88 -20.63
N GLU A 30 -1.32 14.39 -19.47
CA GLU A 30 -1.41 13.63 -18.23
C GLU A 30 -2.39 12.44 -18.34
N ILE A 31 -3.58 12.67 -18.92
CA ILE A 31 -4.56 11.61 -19.20
C ILE A 31 -3.99 10.58 -20.17
N LYS A 32 -3.28 11.03 -21.21
CA LYS A 32 -2.65 10.13 -22.19
C LYS A 32 -1.57 9.26 -21.54
N ILE A 33 -0.68 9.86 -20.74
CA ILE A 33 0.36 9.16 -19.96
C ILE A 33 -0.30 8.11 -19.06
N GLY A 34 -1.33 8.50 -18.33
CA GLY A 34 -2.10 7.62 -17.45
C GLY A 34 -2.67 6.40 -18.17
N LYS A 35 -3.31 6.64 -19.33
CA LYS A 35 -3.90 5.59 -20.16
C LYS A 35 -2.86 4.61 -20.68
N GLU A 36 -1.71 5.10 -21.14
CA GLU A 36 -0.61 4.25 -21.64
C GLU A 36 0.03 3.45 -20.51
N ALA A 37 0.27 4.07 -19.35
CA ALA A 37 0.79 3.38 -18.16
C ALA A 37 -0.19 2.32 -17.62
N SER A 38 -1.48 2.65 -17.57
CA SER A 38 -2.56 1.73 -17.19
C SER A 38 -2.58 0.47 -18.07
N ALA A 39 -2.39 0.62 -19.38
CA ALA A 39 -2.34 -0.50 -20.31
C ALA A 39 -1.11 -1.39 -20.09
N GLU A 40 0.01 -0.85 -19.62
CA GLU A 40 1.21 -1.64 -19.28
C GLU A 40 1.04 -2.37 -17.95
N VAL A 41 0.54 -1.67 -16.93
CA VAL A 41 0.20 -2.27 -15.63
C VAL A 41 -0.73 -3.46 -15.80
N GLU A 42 -1.75 -3.36 -16.65
CA GLU A 42 -2.72 -4.45 -16.86
C GLU A 42 -2.19 -5.65 -17.64
N LYS A 43 -1.00 -5.56 -18.26
CA LYS A 43 -0.33 -6.74 -18.84
C LYS A 43 0.30 -7.61 -17.76
N GLU A 44 0.92 -6.98 -16.77
CA GLU A 44 1.61 -7.66 -15.67
C GLU A 44 0.64 -8.01 -14.53
N MET A 45 -0.30 -7.11 -14.25
CA MET A 45 -1.30 -7.20 -13.19
C MET A 45 -2.72 -7.12 -13.81
N PRO A 46 -3.24 -8.22 -14.38
CA PRO A 46 -4.53 -8.18 -15.06
C PRO A 46 -5.67 -7.84 -14.10
N PRO A 47 -6.77 -7.24 -14.59
CA PRO A 47 -7.94 -6.95 -13.75
C PRO A 47 -8.49 -8.19 -13.05
N SER A 48 -8.89 -8.03 -11.78
CA SER A 48 -9.52 -9.06 -10.98
C SER A 48 -10.79 -9.58 -11.64
N LYS A 49 -11.04 -10.89 -11.52
CA LYS A 49 -12.28 -11.52 -11.98
C LYS A 49 -13.43 -11.34 -10.97
N ASN A 50 -13.16 -10.79 -9.79
CA ASN A 50 -14.16 -10.60 -8.75
C ASN A 50 -15.02 -9.36 -9.05
N ALA A 51 -16.17 -9.58 -9.69
CA ALA A 51 -17.10 -8.51 -10.06
C ALA A 51 -17.63 -7.72 -8.85
N LYS A 52 -17.78 -8.37 -7.68
CA LYS A 52 -18.22 -7.70 -6.46
C LYS A 52 -17.17 -6.71 -5.97
N TRP A 53 -15.91 -7.11 -5.90
CA TRP A 53 -14.84 -6.22 -5.48
C TRP A 53 -14.67 -5.03 -6.43
N GLN A 54 -14.77 -5.27 -7.73
CA GLN A 54 -14.73 -4.22 -8.74
C GLN A 54 -15.92 -3.24 -8.61
N ALA A 55 -17.12 -3.73 -8.30
CA ALA A 55 -18.28 -2.88 -8.04
C ALA A 55 -18.09 -2.06 -6.75
N ASP A 56 -17.58 -2.68 -5.68
CA ASP A 56 -17.37 -2.06 -4.39
C ASP A 56 -16.33 -0.91 -4.46
N ILE A 57 -15.17 -1.12 -5.11
CA ILE A 57 -14.17 -0.05 -5.29
C ILE A 57 -14.70 1.09 -6.16
N THR A 58 -15.47 0.77 -7.20
CA THR A 58 -16.08 1.78 -8.08
C THR A 58 -17.10 2.62 -7.32
N ALA A 59 -17.97 1.99 -6.53
CA ALA A 59 -18.94 2.67 -5.69
C ALA A 59 -18.28 3.57 -4.65
N LEU A 60 -17.20 3.09 -4.02
CA LEU A 60 -16.43 3.86 -3.05
C LEU A 60 -15.74 5.08 -3.70
N GLY A 61 -15.08 4.88 -4.84
CA GLY A 61 -14.47 5.97 -5.61
C GLY A 61 -15.49 7.03 -6.03
N ASN A 62 -16.68 6.61 -6.48
CA ASN A 62 -17.77 7.53 -6.85
C ASN A 62 -18.31 8.34 -5.66
N LYS A 63 -18.15 7.88 -4.41
CA LYS A 63 -18.47 8.68 -3.21
C LYS A 63 -17.41 9.74 -2.92
N LEU A 64 -16.14 9.49 -3.27
CA LEU A 64 -15.00 10.36 -2.95
C LEU A 64 -14.75 11.44 -4.03
N VAL A 65 -14.80 11.06 -5.31
CA VAL A 65 -14.53 11.96 -6.46
C VAL A 65 -15.35 13.26 -6.47
N PRO A 66 -16.62 13.30 -6.00
CA PRO A 66 -17.37 14.56 -5.87
C PRO A 66 -16.73 15.61 -4.96
N TYR A 67 -15.72 15.27 -4.16
CA TYR A 67 -15.05 16.19 -3.22
C TYR A 67 -13.60 16.55 -3.58
N VAL A 68 -13.02 15.98 -4.65
CA VAL A 68 -11.67 16.32 -5.15
C VAL A 68 -11.64 17.70 -5.84
N THR A 69 -10.46 18.28 -6.04
CA THR A 69 -10.31 19.58 -6.70
C THR A 69 -10.40 19.48 -8.22
N ARG A 70 -9.75 18.48 -8.82
CA ARG A 70 -9.61 18.31 -10.27
C ARG A 70 -10.74 17.49 -10.89
N LYS A 71 -11.89 18.13 -11.11
CA LYS A 71 -13.10 17.49 -11.66
C LYS A 71 -13.03 17.02 -13.12
N ASN A 72 -12.04 17.49 -13.86
CA ASN A 72 -11.86 17.21 -15.28
C ASN A 72 -10.98 15.97 -15.55
N ILE A 73 -10.59 15.24 -14.51
CA ILE A 73 -9.90 13.96 -14.62
C ILE A 73 -10.94 12.84 -14.66
N PRO A 74 -10.88 11.91 -15.64
CA PRO A 74 -11.68 10.70 -15.61
C PRO A 74 -11.07 9.71 -14.60
N TYR A 75 -11.60 9.67 -13.38
CA TYR A 75 -11.12 8.72 -12.38
C TYR A 75 -11.55 7.28 -12.73
N HIS A 76 -10.60 6.36 -12.67
CA HIS A 76 -10.76 4.94 -12.96
C HIS A 76 -10.27 4.12 -11.77
N PHE A 77 -11.12 3.26 -11.24
CA PHE A 77 -10.80 2.42 -10.08
C PHE A 77 -10.75 0.97 -10.51
N LYS A 78 -9.67 0.25 -10.21
CA LYS A 78 -9.52 -1.15 -10.62
C LYS A 78 -8.93 -2.01 -9.50
N ILE A 79 -9.47 -3.22 -9.35
CA ILE A 79 -8.79 -4.27 -8.59
C ILE A 79 -8.00 -5.11 -9.58
N VAL A 80 -6.73 -5.40 -9.27
CA VAL A 80 -5.85 -6.21 -10.10
C VAL A 80 -5.31 -7.40 -9.33
N THR A 81 -5.04 -8.48 -10.05
CA THR A 81 -4.41 -9.69 -9.52
C THR A 81 -2.93 -9.69 -9.86
N ASP A 82 -2.11 -10.21 -8.97
CA ASP A 82 -0.67 -10.41 -9.17
C ASP A 82 -0.27 -11.81 -8.72
N LYS A 83 0.92 -12.26 -9.16
CA LYS A 83 1.41 -13.60 -8.85
C LYS A 83 2.00 -13.70 -7.45
N ASP A 84 2.47 -12.58 -6.92
CA ASP A 84 3.25 -12.52 -5.68
C ASP A 84 2.39 -12.09 -4.48
N ASN A 85 1.07 -12.03 -4.66
CA ASN A 85 0.11 -11.69 -3.61
C ASN A 85 0.43 -10.38 -2.89
N THR A 86 0.86 -9.37 -3.64
CA THR A 86 1.46 -8.17 -3.03
C THR A 86 0.41 -7.33 -2.31
N LEU A 87 0.81 -6.68 -1.21
CA LEU A 87 -0.04 -5.76 -0.47
C LEU A 87 0.16 -4.34 -0.99
N ASN A 88 -0.60 -3.97 -2.02
CA ASN A 88 -0.39 -2.71 -2.70
C ASN A 88 -1.69 -2.00 -3.13
N ALA A 89 -1.64 -0.68 -3.14
CA ALA A 89 -2.58 0.22 -3.80
C ALA A 89 -1.78 1.40 -4.36
N PHE A 90 -2.11 1.88 -5.55
CA PHE A 90 -1.34 2.94 -6.19
C PHE A 90 -2.15 3.76 -7.20
N ALA A 91 -1.78 5.03 -7.32
CA ALA A 91 -2.29 5.97 -8.28
C ALA A 91 -1.32 6.22 -9.44
N LEU A 92 -1.84 6.18 -10.66
CA LEU A 92 -1.15 6.64 -11.87
C LEU A 92 -1.69 8.03 -12.28
N PRO A 93 -0.93 8.78 -13.10
CA PRO A 93 -1.41 10.00 -13.74
C PRO A 93 -2.75 9.80 -14.45
N GLY A 94 -3.52 10.87 -14.62
CA GLY A 94 -4.77 10.79 -15.39
C GLY A 94 -5.94 10.11 -14.67
N GLY A 95 -5.82 9.80 -13.38
CA GLY A 95 -6.93 9.37 -12.53
C GLY A 95 -7.08 7.86 -12.39
N TYR A 96 -6.09 7.07 -12.78
CA TYR A 96 -6.15 5.61 -12.61
C TYR A 96 -5.66 5.23 -11.22
N VAL A 97 -6.49 4.53 -10.45
CA VAL A 97 -6.18 4.08 -9.10
C VAL A 97 -6.43 2.58 -9.00
N TYR A 98 -5.44 1.87 -8.49
CA TYR A 98 -5.39 0.42 -8.44
C TYR A 98 -5.30 -0.09 -7.01
N PHE A 99 -5.93 -1.25 -6.76
CA PHE A 99 -5.72 -2.08 -5.58
C PHE A 99 -5.33 -3.48 -6.02
N THR A 100 -4.40 -4.12 -5.31
CA THR A 100 -4.23 -5.57 -5.44
C THR A 100 -5.34 -6.30 -4.71
N GLU A 101 -5.66 -7.51 -5.18
CA GLU A 101 -6.64 -8.39 -4.53
C GLU A 101 -6.28 -8.64 -3.05
N HIS A 102 -5.01 -8.85 -2.75
CA HIS A 102 -4.54 -9.13 -1.39
C HIS A 102 -4.65 -7.92 -0.47
N MET A 103 -4.31 -6.72 -0.95
CA MET A 103 -4.56 -5.48 -0.20
C MET A 103 -6.05 -5.31 0.07
N TRP A 104 -6.89 -5.43 -0.96
CA TRP A 104 -8.33 -5.28 -0.80
C TRP A 104 -8.88 -6.24 0.25
N LYS A 105 -8.45 -7.50 0.21
CA LYS A 105 -8.88 -8.57 1.11
C LYS A 105 -8.57 -8.30 2.58
N ILE A 106 -7.37 -7.81 2.92
CA ILE A 106 -6.97 -7.64 4.33
C ILE A 106 -7.56 -6.39 5.00
N LEU A 107 -8.02 -5.42 4.21
CA LEU A 107 -8.54 -4.17 4.70
C LEU A 107 -10.05 -4.25 5.01
N THR A 108 -10.47 -3.60 6.09
CA THR A 108 -11.89 -3.37 6.41
C THR A 108 -12.49 -2.33 5.46
N PRO A 109 -13.83 -2.17 5.40
CA PRO A 109 -14.45 -1.15 4.56
C PRO A 109 -13.93 0.27 4.80
N ASP A 110 -13.75 0.68 6.07
CA ASP A 110 -13.24 2.00 6.43
C ASP A 110 -11.76 2.17 6.03
N GLU A 111 -10.96 1.12 6.20
CA GLU A 111 -9.56 1.14 5.78
C GLU A 111 -9.40 1.21 4.26
N ARG A 112 -10.24 0.48 3.49
CA ARG A 112 -10.28 0.59 2.02
C ARG A 112 -10.66 2.00 1.58
N ALA A 113 -11.63 2.61 2.25
CA ALA A 113 -12.02 4.00 2.00
C ALA A 113 -10.82 4.93 2.21
N ALA A 114 -10.10 4.77 3.31
CA ALA A 114 -8.96 5.61 3.64
C ALA A 114 -7.78 5.46 2.68
N VAL A 115 -7.40 4.23 2.33
CA VAL A 115 -6.34 3.97 1.36
C VAL A 115 -6.75 4.51 -0.02
N LEU A 116 -8.02 4.32 -0.43
CA LEU A 116 -8.49 4.87 -1.70
C LEU A 116 -8.49 6.40 -1.71
N ALA A 117 -8.89 7.05 -0.61
CA ALA A 117 -8.87 8.50 -0.49
C ALA A 117 -7.44 9.06 -0.55
N HIS A 118 -6.47 8.36 0.04
CA HIS A 118 -5.05 8.67 -0.05
C HIS A 118 -4.57 8.61 -1.52
N GLU A 119 -4.84 7.52 -2.24
CA GLU A 119 -4.44 7.38 -3.65
C GLU A 119 -5.13 8.39 -4.59
N ILE A 120 -6.44 8.64 -4.39
CA ILE A 120 -7.16 9.69 -5.13
C ILE A 120 -6.49 11.05 -4.94
N THR A 121 -5.98 11.31 -3.75
CA THR A 121 -5.30 12.57 -3.43
C THR A 121 -3.95 12.68 -4.15
N HIS A 122 -3.21 11.60 -4.35
CA HIS A 122 -2.02 11.62 -5.21
C HIS A 122 -2.35 12.04 -6.65
N CYS A 123 -3.47 11.55 -7.21
CA CYS A 123 -3.97 12.01 -8.52
C CYS A 123 -4.42 13.49 -8.47
N ASP A 124 -5.19 13.89 -7.46
CA ASP A 124 -5.73 15.25 -7.33
C ASP A 124 -4.63 16.30 -7.19
N LEU A 125 -3.53 15.94 -6.52
CA LEU A 125 -2.37 16.82 -6.32
C LEU A 125 -1.25 16.62 -7.35
N ARG A 126 -1.47 15.81 -8.40
CA ARG A 126 -0.49 15.59 -9.50
C ARG A 126 0.83 14.99 -9.05
N HIS A 127 0.88 14.33 -7.89
CA HIS A 127 2.13 13.85 -7.30
C HIS A 127 2.93 12.94 -8.24
N GLY A 128 2.28 12.07 -9.01
CA GLY A 128 2.95 11.19 -9.98
C GLY A 128 3.71 11.95 -11.07
N ILE A 129 3.07 12.97 -11.66
CA ILE A 129 3.69 13.81 -12.70
C ILE A 129 4.79 14.68 -12.10
N ASP A 130 4.52 15.34 -10.97
CA ASP A 130 5.48 16.24 -10.34
C ASP A 130 6.73 15.50 -9.87
N GLN A 131 6.56 14.26 -9.38
CA GLN A 131 7.67 13.40 -8.99
C GLN A 131 8.49 12.95 -10.20
N ALA A 132 7.84 12.56 -11.31
CA ALA A 132 8.52 12.17 -12.54
C ALA A 132 9.34 13.33 -13.13
N ILE A 133 8.76 14.53 -13.18
CA ILE A 133 9.46 15.75 -13.63
C ILE A 133 10.64 16.06 -12.71
N GLY A 134 10.46 15.98 -11.38
CA GLY A 134 11.52 16.21 -10.41
C GLY A 134 12.69 15.21 -10.54
N GLN A 135 12.39 13.93 -10.83
CA GLN A 135 13.43 12.93 -11.11
C GLN A 135 14.16 13.21 -12.43
N GLN A 136 13.44 13.57 -13.49
CA GLN A 136 14.03 13.94 -14.77
C GLN A 136 15.01 15.09 -14.61
N GLN A 137 14.59 16.17 -13.95
CA GLN A 137 15.44 17.34 -13.74
C GLN A 137 16.73 16.94 -13.04
N ARG A 138 16.66 16.15 -11.96
CA ARG A 138 17.85 15.64 -11.28
C ARG A 138 18.78 14.86 -12.22
N MET A 139 18.24 14.02 -13.11
CA MET A 139 19.05 13.28 -14.08
C MET A 139 19.70 14.18 -15.13
N LEU A 140 18.96 15.18 -15.66
CA LEU A 140 19.47 16.13 -16.65
C LEU A 140 20.60 17.01 -16.11
N TRP A 141 20.60 17.31 -14.81
CA TRP A 141 21.73 17.96 -14.14
C TRP A 141 22.96 17.04 -13.99
N THR A 142 22.78 15.72 -14.02
CA THR A 142 23.88 14.74 -13.85
C THR A 142 24.45 14.18 -15.17
N LEU A 143 23.72 14.27 -16.29
CA LEU A 143 24.13 13.77 -17.61
C LEU A 143 23.91 14.85 -18.69
N PRO A 144 24.95 15.52 -19.22
CA PRO A 144 24.78 16.64 -20.15
C PRO A 144 24.31 16.27 -21.57
N LEU A 145 24.04 14.99 -21.87
CA LEU A 145 23.98 14.49 -23.26
C LEU A 145 22.65 13.83 -23.67
N LEU A 146 21.66 13.68 -22.79
CA LEU A 146 20.45 12.88 -23.11
C LEU A 146 19.27 13.68 -23.70
N VAL A 147 19.34 15.02 -23.74
CA VAL A 147 18.19 15.88 -24.15
C VAL A 147 18.17 16.18 -25.66
N LEU A 148 19.20 15.82 -26.42
CA LEU A 148 19.33 16.26 -27.81
C LEU A 148 18.54 15.42 -28.85
N GLY A 149 17.71 14.45 -28.45
CA GLY A 149 17.08 13.52 -29.41
C GLY A 149 15.67 12.98 -29.13
N GLY A 150 15.04 13.28 -28.00
CA GLY A 150 13.72 12.74 -27.67
C GLY A 150 12.58 13.65 -28.12
N GLY A 151 11.79 13.27 -29.12
CA GLY A 151 10.51 13.95 -29.39
C GLY A 151 9.53 13.81 -28.22
N ALA A 152 8.45 14.59 -28.20
CA ALA A 152 7.44 14.65 -27.13
C ALA A 152 6.82 13.29 -26.70
N GLY A 153 7.07 12.18 -27.41
CA GLY A 153 6.68 10.82 -27.02
C GLY A 153 7.66 10.11 -26.09
N ALA A 154 8.96 10.44 -26.12
CA ALA A 154 9.97 9.79 -25.27
C ALA A 154 9.79 10.21 -23.80
N GLU A 155 9.44 11.47 -23.57
CA GLU A 155 9.20 12.02 -22.22
C GLU A 155 7.90 11.49 -21.62
N VAL A 156 6.86 11.33 -22.44
CA VAL A 156 5.58 10.71 -22.05
C VAL A 156 5.79 9.27 -21.60
N TRP A 157 6.60 8.50 -22.35
CA TRP A 157 6.94 7.12 -22.01
C TRP A 157 7.78 7.01 -20.72
N MET A 158 8.80 7.87 -20.56
CA MET A 158 9.62 7.90 -19.35
C MET A 158 8.80 8.30 -18.11
N ALA A 159 7.92 9.30 -18.24
CA ALA A 159 7.04 9.72 -17.15
C ALA A 159 6.07 8.61 -16.71
N GLY A 160 5.53 7.83 -17.65
CA GLY A 160 4.68 6.67 -17.36
C GLY A 160 5.42 5.60 -16.56
N ASN A 161 6.62 5.20 -16.99
CA ASN A 161 7.42 4.19 -16.28
C ASN A 161 7.87 4.64 -14.89
N TRP A 162 8.22 5.92 -14.73
CA TRP A 162 8.62 6.44 -13.41
C TRP A 162 7.45 6.60 -12.46
N ALA A 163 6.25 6.93 -12.96
CA ALA A 163 5.05 6.98 -12.13
C ALA A 163 4.71 5.60 -11.54
N ILE A 164 4.96 4.52 -12.28
CA ILE A 164 4.75 3.13 -11.82
C ILE A 164 5.72 2.75 -10.70
N SER A 165 6.94 3.32 -10.67
CA SER A 165 7.97 3.05 -9.66
C SER A 165 8.21 4.22 -8.70
N ALA A 166 7.24 5.14 -8.58
CA ALA A 166 7.44 6.39 -7.86
C ALA A 166 7.40 6.19 -6.34
N ARG A 167 8.54 6.34 -5.68
CA ARG A 167 8.57 6.67 -4.24
C ARG A 167 8.26 8.16 -4.08
N TYR A 168 7.16 8.50 -3.43
CA TYR A 168 6.78 9.89 -3.21
C TYR A 168 7.62 10.55 -2.11
N SER A 169 7.77 11.87 -2.20
CA SER A 169 8.48 12.62 -1.14
C SER A 169 7.68 12.64 0.16
N ARG A 170 8.33 12.75 1.32
CA ARG A 170 7.65 12.91 2.62
C ARG A 170 6.62 14.05 2.65
N LYS A 171 6.86 15.11 1.87
CA LYS A 171 5.91 16.22 1.72
C LYS A 171 4.65 15.78 0.98
N MET A 172 4.81 15.07 -0.13
CA MET A 172 3.70 14.53 -0.92
C MET A 172 2.88 13.52 -0.10
N GLU A 173 3.53 12.65 0.66
CA GLU A 173 2.86 11.72 1.59
C GLU A 173 2.00 12.44 2.62
N ARG A 174 2.57 13.45 3.26
CA ARG A 174 1.84 14.25 4.23
C ARG A 174 0.65 14.96 3.61
N GLN A 175 0.82 15.53 2.41
CA GLN A 175 -0.27 16.15 1.67
C GLN A 175 -1.35 15.13 1.31
N ALA A 176 -0.96 13.91 0.91
CA ALA A 176 -1.88 12.83 0.59
C ALA A 176 -2.69 12.37 1.81
N ASP A 177 -2.05 12.28 2.97
CA ASP A 177 -2.72 11.96 4.24
C ASP A 177 -3.68 13.05 4.71
N GLU A 178 -3.21 14.31 4.76
CA GLU A 178 -4.00 15.45 5.24
C GLU A 178 -5.24 15.71 4.35
N ASN A 179 -5.08 15.62 3.02
CA ASN A 179 -6.20 15.80 2.10
C ASN A 179 -7.04 14.53 1.96
N GLY A 180 -6.45 13.35 2.08
CA GLY A 180 -7.15 12.07 2.05
C GLY A 180 -8.11 11.91 3.22
N ILE A 181 -7.68 12.21 4.45
CA ILE A 181 -8.57 12.15 5.62
C ILE A 181 -9.66 13.23 5.56
N ALA A 182 -9.35 14.44 5.07
CA ALA A 182 -10.35 15.47 4.82
C ALA A 182 -11.34 15.07 3.71
N LEU A 183 -10.91 14.26 2.73
CA LEU A 183 -11.78 13.73 1.68
C LEU A 183 -12.78 12.72 2.26
N LEU A 184 -12.36 11.88 3.21
CA LEU A 184 -13.26 10.98 3.95
C LEU A 184 -14.34 11.75 4.70
N GLU A 185 -13.93 12.78 5.46
CA GLU A 185 -14.84 13.63 6.22
C GLU A 185 -15.89 14.27 5.31
N LYS A 186 -15.47 14.89 4.20
CA LYS A 186 -16.38 15.48 3.21
C LYS A 186 -17.34 14.47 2.61
N ALA A 187 -16.90 13.22 2.43
CA ALA A 187 -17.72 12.13 1.90
C ALA A 187 -18.61 11.46 2.97
N GLY A 188 -18.55 11.89 4.23
CA GLY A 188 -19.29 11.27 5.34
C GLY A 188 -18.80 9.85 5.67
N LEU A 189 -17.52 9.57 5.41
CA LEU A 189 -16.87 8.30 5.70
C LEU A 189 -16.01 8.40 6.96
N SER A 190 -15.80 7.28 7.64
CA SER A 190 -15.06 7.21 8.89
C SER A 190 -13.60 7.62 8.70
N PRO A 191 -13.09 8.64 9.43
CA PRO A 191 -11.67 9.01 9.39
C PRO A 191 -10.78 8.01 10.14
N ALA A 192 -11.36 7.11 10.93
CA ALA A 192 -10.63 6.09 11.68
C ALA A 192 -9.84 5.14 10.77
N GLY A 193 -10.37 4.86 9.57
CA GLY A 193 -9.72 4.03 8.55
C GLY A 193 -8.31 4.49 8.18
N SER A 194 -8.03 5.80 8.24
CA SER A 194 -6.70 6.35 7.94
C SER A 194 -5.66 5.93 9.00
N VAL A 195 -6.09 5.81 10.25
CA VAL A 195 -5.22 5.40 11.36
C VAL A 195 -5.08 3.88 11.40
N THR A 196 -6.20 3.16 11.31
CA THR A 196 -6.22 1.70 11.42
C THR A 196 -5.52 1.02 10.25
N SER A 197 -5.72 1.50 9.00
CA SER A 197 -5.00 0.96 7.85
C SER A 197 -3.49 1.13 8.01
N MET A 198 -3.02 2.30 8.43
CA MET A 198 -1.61 2.59 8.66
C MET A 198 -1.01 1.69 9.77
N LYS A 199 -1.70 1.57 10.90
CA LYS A 199 -1.27 0.67 11.99
C LYS A 199 -1.23 -0.79 11.54
N LYS A 200 -2.22 -1.23 10.76
CA LYS A 200 -2.29 -2.61 10.23
C LYS A 200 -1.09 -2.89 9.35
N LEU A 201 -0.79 -2.01 8.40
CA LEU A 201 0.33 -2.18 7.48
C LEU A 201 1.67 -2.15 8.20
N LEU A 202 1.83 -1.25 9.19
CA LEU A 202 3.02 -1.22 10.04
C LEU A 202 3.21 -2.53 10.82
N SER A 203 2.13 -3.13 11.33
CA SER A 203 2.20 -4.40 12.06
C SER A 203 2.62 -5.57 11.16
N ILE A 204 2.19 -5.57 9.89
CA ILE A 204 2.58 -6.58 8.89
C ILE A 204 4.06 -6.43 8.54
N GLU A 205 4.53 -5.19 8.32
CA GLU A 205 5.94 -4.90 8.05
C GLU A 205 6.87 -5.32 9.19
N GLN A 206 6.44 -5.14 10.44
CA GLN A 206 7.22 -5.51 11.63
C GLN A 206 7.18 -7.01 11.95
N GLY A 207 6.10 -7.71 11.55
CA GLY A 207 5.88 -9.13 11.82
C GLY A 207 6.54 -10.08 10.83
N GLN A 208 6.71 -9.68 9.57
CA GLN A 208 7.34 -10.51 8.54
C GLN A 208 8.83 -10.17 8.34
N ASN A 209 9.64 -11.19 8.03
CA ASN A 209 11.02 -10.96 7.59
C ASN A 209 10.98 -10.01 6.37
N ARG A 210 11.74 -8.91 6.43
CA ARG A 210 11.83 -7.81 5.45
C ARG A 210 12.09 -8.21 3.98
N TYR A 211 12.18 -9.49 3.66
CA TYR A 211 12.55 -10.05 2.37
C TYR A 211 11.36 -10.50 1.50
N GLU A 212 10.16 -10.71 2.06
CA GLU A 212 9.01 -11.24 1.30
C GLU A 212 7.91 -10.22 1.02
N ILE A 213 7.98 -9.04 1.63
CA ILE A 213 7.09 -7.94 1.26
C ILE A 213 7.80 -7.08 0.21
N SER A 214 7.43 -7.22 -1.06
CA SER A 214 7.58 -6.14 -2.05
C SER A 214 6.58 -5.01 -1.74
N SER A 215 6.49 -4.62 -0.47
CA SER A 215 5.56 -3.62 0.02
C SER A 215 6.11 -2.26 -0.32
N ILE A 216 5.38 -1.58 -1.19
CA ILE A 216 5.53 -0.16 -1.48
C ILE A 216 5.31 0.70 -0.21
N TRP A 217 4.89 0.16 0.93
CA TRP A 217 4.95 0.87 2.23
C TRP A 217 6.38 1.07 2.76
N ALA A 218 7.34 0.24 2.32
CA ALA A 218 8.76 0.55 2.44
C ALA A 218 9.15 1.81 1.63
N ASP A 219 8.34 2.20 0.63
CA ASP A 219 8.51 3.36 -0.24
C ASP A 219 7.91 4.66 0.31
N HIS A 220 7.16 4.61 1.41
CA HIS A 220 6.57 5.77 2.09
C HIS A 220 7.16 5.97 3.51
N PRO A 221 8.35 6.56 3.63
CA PRO A 221 9.08 6.65 4.90
C PRO A 221 8.37 7.49 5.98
N ASP A 222 8.53 7.06 7.25
CA ASP A 222 8.08 7.70 8.51
C ASP A 222 6.69 7.28 9.05
N THR A 223 6.35 6.00 8.91
CA THR A 223 5.05 5.39 9.27
C THR A 223 4.56 5.75 10.68
N GLN A 224 5.44 5.82 11.69
CA GLN A 224 5.03 6.15 13.06
C GLN A 224 4.54 7.61 13.19
N LYS A 225 5.25 8.58 12.59
CA LYS A 225 4.79 9.98 12.65
C LYS A 225 3.49 10.19 11.88
N ARG A 226 3.29 9.44 10.79
CA ARG A 226 2.02 9.42 10.05
C ARG A 226 0.87 8.97 10.94
N VAL A 227 1.05 7.87 11.68
CA VAL A 227 0.07 7.40 12.66
C VAL A 227 -0.25 8.49 13.68
N ASP A 228 0.78 9.19 14.21
CA ASP A 228 0.59 10.19 15.25
C ASP A 228 -0.27 11.38 14.79
N TYR A 229 0.03 11.98 13.62
CA TYR A 229 -0.77 13.11 13.14
C TYR A 229 -2.12 12.69 12.56
N LEU A 230 -2.23 11.51 11.94
CA LEU A 230 -3.52 10.98 11.48
C LEU A 230 -4.44 10.69 12.67
N THR A 231 -3.88 10.22 13.79
CA THR A 231 -4.62 10.04 15.05
C THR A 231 -5.18 11.37 15.54
N GLN A 232 -4.35 12.42 15.59
CA GLN A 232 -4.81 13.75 15.99
C GLN A 232 -5.91 14.29 15.07
N ALA A 233 -5.74 14.14 13.75
CA ALA A 233 -6.72 14.55 12.76
C ALA A 233 -8.05 13.79 12.92
N ALA A 234 -8.01 12.46 13.00
CA ALA A 234 -9.20 11.62 13.16
C ALA A 234 -9.98 11.95 14.44
N LEU A 235 -9.28 12.17 15.57
CA LEU A 235 -9.91 12.59 16.82
C LEU A 235 -10.57 13.97 16.70
N SER A 236 -9.93 14.92 16.00
CA SER A 236 -10.50 16.25 15.76
C SER A 236 -11.75 16.21 14.87
N MET A 237 -11.85 15.21 14.00
CA MET A 237 -13.00 14.92 13.14
C MET A 237 -14.08 14.06 13.83
N GLY A 238 -13.94 13.81 15.14
CA GLY A 238 -14.96 13.14 15.94
C GLY A 238 -14.85 11.62 16.02
N ALA A 239 -13.78 11.01 15.51
CA ALA A 239 -13.50 9.60 15.81
C ALA A 239 -13.27 9.41 17.32
N LYS A 240 -13.73 8.30 17.88
CA LYS A 240 -13.44 7.94 19.27
C LYS A 240 -12.11 7.22 19.35
N PRO A 241 -11.36 7.31 20.46
CA PRO A 241 -10.13 6.54 20.65
C PRO A 241 -10.29 5.04 20.37
N SER A 242 -11.44 4.46 20.76
CA SER A 242 -11.81 3.06 20.49
C SER A 242 -11.87 2.70 19.01
N ASP A 243 -12.22 3.66 18.15
CA ASP A 243 -12.35 3.45 16.70
C ASP A 243 -10.98 3.43 16.01
N LEU A 244 -9.96 4.02 16.66
CA LEU A 244 -8.59 4.12 16.15
C LEU A 244 -7.70 2.96 16.59
N GLU A 245 -8.21 2.12 17.48
CA GLU A 245 -7.58 0.86 17.80
C GLU A 245 -7.80 -0.07 16.62
N LEU A 246 -6.76 -0.81 16.24
CA LEU A 246 -7.00 -1.97 15.40
C LEU A 246 -8.02 -2.83 16.14
N PRO A 247 -9.07 -3.35 15.48
CA PRO A 247 -9.94 -4.34 16.10
C PRO A 247 -9.01 -5.33 16.79
N SER A 248 -9.26 -5.62 18.06
CA SER A 248 -8.46 -6.61 18.76
C SER A 248 -8.74 -7.98 18.14
N VAL A 249 -8.19 -8.26 16.96
CA VAL A 249 -7.32 -9.40 16.88
C VAL A 249 -6.30 -9.09 17.96
N ARG A 250 -6.47 -9.69 19.15
CA ARG A 250 -5.53 -9.58 20.25
C ARG A 250 -4.14 -9.82 19.68
N ASP A 251 -3.43 -8.75 19.33
CA ASP A 251 -2.09 -8.73 18.77
C ASP A 251 -1.68 -10.01 18.00
N PRO A 252 -1.97 -10.12 16.68
CA PRO A 252 -1.46 -11.22 15.89
C PRO A 252 0.06 -11.13 15.67
N SER A 253 0.80 -10.13 16.19
CA SER A 253 2.28 -10.04 16.12
C SER A 253 3.01 -11.10 16.98
N ARG A 254 2.37 -12.25 17.17
CA ARG A 254 2.94 -13.43 17.80
C ARG A 254 2.96 -14.61 16.84
N LEU A 255 3.17 -14.29 15.56
CA LEU A 255 3.31 -15.21 14.43
C LEU A 255 4.33 -16.29 14.80
N GLY A 256 3.88 -17.54 14.84
CA GLY A 256 4.76 -18.67 15.06
C GLY A 256 5.73 -18.80 13.88
N ASN A 257 7.03 -18.78 14.12
CA ASN A 257 8.02 -19.12 13.11
C ASN A 257 8.20 -20.63 13.08
N VAL A 258 8.22 -21.23 11.88
CA VAL A 258 8.70 -22.60 11.72
C VAL A 258 10.21 -22.62 12.00
N VAL A 259 10.60 -23.17 13.14
CA VAL A 259 12.02 -23.28 13.51
C VAL A 259 12.66 -24.50 12.88
N LYS A 260 11.88 -25.57 12.69
CA LYS A 260 12.37 -26.81 12.08
C LYS A 260 11.22 -27.61 11.50
N LYS A 261 11.37 -28.04 10.24
CA LYS A 261 10.46 -28.99 9.58
C LYS A 261 11.25 -30.22 9.15
N THR A 262 10.78 -31.40 9.54
CA THR A 262 11.27 -32.70 9.05
C THR A 262 10.11 -33.46 8.40
N ALA A 263 10.37 -34.66 7.87
CA ALA A 263 9.34 -35.50 7.26
C ALA A 263 8.19 -35.85 8.23
N ASP A 264 8.43 -35.84 9.54
CA ASP A 264 7.47 -36.33 10.54
C ASP A 264 7.17 -35.30 11.65
N LEU A 265 7.84 -34.13 11.63
CA LEU A 265 7.79 -33.16 12.72
C LEU A 265 7.82 -31.72 12.20
N THR A 266 6.90 -30.89 12.70
CA THR A 266 7.02 -29.43 12.56
C THR A 266 7.14 -28.79 13.94
N VAL A 267 8.20 -28.03 14.14
CA VAL A 267 8.47 -27.28 15.38
C VAL A 267 8.19 -25.81 15.13
N LEU A 268 7.25 -25.27 15.90
CA LEU A 268 6.90 -23.86 15.89
C LEU A 268 7.46 -23.18 17.13
N TYR A 269 7.99 -21.99 16.94
CA TYR A 269 8.28 -21.06 18.02
C TYR A 269 7.31 -19.90 17.92
N CYS A 270 6.44 -19.76 18.91
CA CYS A 270 5.38 -18.78 18.89
C CYS A 270 5.33 -18.04 20.23
N ARG A 271 4.63 -16.91 20.25
CA ARG A 271 4.39 -16.16 21.48
C ARG A 271 2.91 -16.28 21.83
N THR A 272 2.56 -16.42 23.10
CA THR A 272 1.16 -16.71 23.51
C THR A 272 0.66 -15.67 24.49
N SER A 273 -0.60 -15.22 24.33
CA SER A 273 -1.21 -14.18 25.18
C SER A 273 -1.26 -14.60 26.64
N VAL A 274 -1.50 -15.90 26.89
CA VAL A 274 -1.41 -16.56 28.18
C VAL A 274 -0.21 -17.52 28.23
N PRO A 275 0.45 -17.71 29.39
CA PRO A 275 1.46 -18.75 29.55
C PRO A 275 0.85 -20.12 29.26
N LEU A 276 1.58 -20.98 28.55
CA LEU A 276 1.19 -22.36 28.34
C LEU A 276 1.99 -23.32 29.24
N GLU A 277 1.39 -24.46 29.55
CA GLU A 277 2.01 -25.50 30.38
C GLU A 277 2.66 -26.60 29.53
N PHE A 278 3.70 -27.23 30.06
CA PHE A 278 4.34 -28.37 29.39
C PHE A 278 3.34 -29.52 29.19
N GLY A 279 3.31 -30.07 27.99
CA GLY A 279 2.38 -31.15 27.61
C GLY A 279 0.97 -30.69 27.25
N GLN A 280 0.64 -29.40 27.42
CA GLN A 280 -0.66 -28.87 27.04
C GLN A 280 -0.89 -29.02 25.53
N LYS A 281 -2.09 -29.51 25.16
CA LYS A 281 -2.57 -29.55 23.77
C LYS A 281 -3.18 -28.20 23.41
N VAL A 282 -2.83 -27.67 22.24
CA VAL A 282 -3.33 -26.40 21.73
C VAL A 282 -3.77 -26.52 20.29
N ILE A 283 -4.83 -25.79 19.94
CA ILE A 283 -5.30 -25.68 18.56
C ILE A 283 -4.58 -24.50 17.90
N ILE A 284 -4.00 -24.77 16.74
CA ILE A 284 -3.42 -23.77 15.85
C ILE A 284 -4.52 -23.30 14.91
N LYS A 285 -4.73 -21.99 14.84
CA LYS A 285 -5.73 -21.36 13.96
C LYS A 285 -5.04 -20.48 12.93
N LYS A 286 -5.53 -20.47 11.69
CA LYS A 286 -5.08 -19.54 10.63
C LYS A 286 -6.22 -18.58 10.31
N LEU A 287 -5.89 -17.31 10.06
CA LEU A 287 -6.88 -16.36 9.53
C LEU A 287 -7.15 -16.74 8.07
N LEU A 288 -8.33 -17.31 7.82
CA LEU A 288 -8.78 -17.67 6.49
C LEU A 288 -9.93 -16.76 6.10
N TRP A 289 -10.03 -16.47 4.80
CA TRP A 289 -11.12 -15.65 4.28
C TRP A 289 -12.40 -16.45 4.26
N ASP A 290 -13.40 -15.92 4.96
CA ASP A 290 -14.75 -16.44 4.98
C ASP A 290 -15.55 -15.70 3.91
N GLU A 291 -15.80 -16.35 2.76
CA GLU A 291 -16.52 -15.74 1.64
C GLU A 291 -17.95 -15.32 2.02
N ASP A 292 -18.59 -16.03 2.96
CA ASP A 292 -19.95 -15.76 3.37
C ASP A 292 -20.04 -14.51 4.27
N LYS A 293 -19.01 -14.27 5.09
CA LYS A 293 -18.94 -13.11 5.99
C LYS A 293 -18.19 -11.93 5.39
N GLY A 294 -17.40 -12.15 4.34
CA GLY A 294 -16.57 -11.12 3.72
C GLY A 294 -15.47 -10.59 4.64
N GLU A 295 -14.99 -11.42 5.57
CA GLU A 295 -13.94 -11.07 6.54
C GLU A 295 -12.97 -12.24 6.77
N LEU A 296 -11.79 -11.93 7.33
CA LEU A 296 -10.85 -12.96 7.79
C LEU A 296 -11.34 -13.54 9.13
N THR A 297 -11.57 -14.84 9.17
CA THR A 297 -11.99 -15.55 10.38
C THR A 297 -10.91 -16.52 10.85
N PRO A 298 -10.68 -16.63 12.18
CA PRO A 298 -9.81 -17.67 12.73
C PRO A 298 -10.39 -19.07 12.50
N GLN A 299 -9.71 -19.91 11.70
CA GLN A 299 -10.12 -21.29 11.47
C GLN A 299 -9.06 -22.28 11.99
N PRO A 300 -9.46 -23.38 12.64
CA PRO A 300 -8.54 -24.39 13.14
C PRO A 300 -7.85 -25.11 11.97
N VAL A 301 -6.51 -25.17 12.00
CA VAL A 301 -5.71 -25.78 10.94
C VAL A 301 -4.87 -26.97 11.42
N ALA A 302 -4.52 -27.00 12.71
CA ALA A 302 -3.77 -28.12 13.28
C ALA A 302 -3.85 -28.16 14.82
N GLU A 303 -3.38 -29.24 15.41
CA GLU A 303 -3.15 -29.37 16.85
C GLU A 303 -1.66 -29.51 17.15
N ALA A 304 -1.21 -28.89 18.24
CA ALA A 304 0.19 -28.96 18.68
C ALA A 304 0.30 -29.27 20.17
N THR A 305 1.48 -29.75 20.58
CA THR A 305 1.82 -30.01 21.98
C THR A 305 2.91 -29.05 22.44
N VAL A 306 2.74 -28.47 23.62
CA VAL A 306 3.71 -27.55 24.23
C VAL A 306 4.89 -28.32 24.81
N LEU A 307 6.10 -28.06 24.32
CA LEU A 307 7.35 -28.66 24.83
C LEU A 307 8.18 -27.71 25.69
N SER A 308 7.94 -26.40 25.60
CA SER A 308 8.54 -25.42 26.49
C SER A 308 7.44 -24.54 27.08
N PRO A 309 7.25 -24.52 28.42
CA PRO A 309 6.21 -23.73 29.05
C PRO A 309 6.54 -22.23 29.05
N GLY A 310 5.52 -21.39 29.29
CA GLY A 310 5.66 -19.94 29.38
C GLY A 310 5.00 -19.19 28.23
N LYS A 311 5.35 -17.90 28.08
CA LYS A 311 4.76 -16.99 27.08
C LYS A 311 5.43 -17.05 25.70
N LEU A 312 6.52 -17.81 25.58
CA LEU A 312 7.27 -18.07 24.34
C LEU A 312 7.46 -19.59 24.16
N PRO A 313 6.37 -20.35 24.05
CA PRO A 313 6.44 -21.80 24.03
C PRO A 313 6.98 -22.32 22.69
N ILE A 314 7.68 -23.45 22.78
CA ILE A 314 7.98 -24.30 21.63
C ILE A 314 6.83 -25.28 21.48
N LEU A 315 6.20 -25.27 20.31
CA LEU A 315 5.11 -26.17 19.98
C LEU A 315 5.56 -27.21 18.96
N VAL A 316 5.03 -28.41 19.09
CA VAL A 316 5.34 -29.51 18.18
C VAL A 316 4.06 -30.09 17.59
N LEU A 317 4.03 -30.14 16.26
CA LEU A 317 3.03 -30.85 15.48
C LEU A 317 3.62 -32.20 15.07
N THR A 318 2.91 -33.28 15.42
CA THR A 318 3.33 -34.66 15.16
C THR A 318 2.68 -35.26 13.91
N ASN A 319 2.04 -34.45 13.08
CA ASN A 319 1.38 -34.90 11.85
C ASN A 319 2.05 -34.31 10.61
N LYS A 320 2.11 -35.10 9.53
CA LYS A 320 2.48 -34.64 8.19
C LYS A 320 1.48 -33.61 7.71
N THR A 321 1.94 -32.40 7.44
CA THR A 321 1.11 -31.32 6.90
C THR A 321 1.93 -30.48 5.93
N ASP A 322 1.39 -30.34 4.73
CA ASP A 322 1.92 -29.46 3.68
C ASP A 322 1.50 -28.01 3.88
N GLN A 323 0.76 -27.71 4.95
CA GLN A 323 0.35 -26.35 5.25
C GLN A 323 1.54 -25.48 5.64
N ASP A 324 1.48 -24.22 5.21
CA ASP A 324 2.35 -23.16 5.67
C ASP A 324 1.85 -22.64 7.02
N PHE A 325 2.73 -22.77 8.03
CA PHE A 325 2.50 -22.35 9.41
C PHE A 325 3.13 -21.00 9.74
N ASN A 326 3.67 -20.30 8.75
CA ASN A 326 3.91 -18.89 8.90
C ASN A 326 2.55 -18.20 9.16
N ASP A 327 2.55 -17.25 10.09
CA ASP A 327 1.39 -16.42 10.42
C ASP A 327 0.19 -17.13 11.08
N VAL A 328 0.45 -18.17 11.88
CA VAL A 328 -0.59 -18.90 12.63
C VAL A 328 -0.76 -18.41 14.08
N MET A 329 -2.00 -18.49 14.57
CA MET A 329 -2.41 -18.20 15.93
C MET A 329 -2.47 -19.47 16.77
N VAL A 330 -2.23 -19.36 18.08
CA VAL A 330 -2.23 -20.51 19.01
C VAL A 330 -3.24 -20.29 20.12
N GLY A 331 -4.18 -21.22 20.27
CA GLY A 331 -5.15 -21.27 21.37
C GLY A 331 -6.53 -20.64 21.08
N ASP A 332 -7.38 -20.63 22.10
CA ASP A 332 -8.73 -20.05 22.03
C ASP A 332 -8.72 -18.56 22.37
N GLY A 333 -8.67 -17.74 21.32
CA GLY A 333 -8.81 -16.30 21.38
C GLY A 333 -10.17 -15.81 20.91
N VAL A 334 -11.27 -16.38 21.41
CA VAL A 334 -12.55 -15.68 21.56
C VAL A 334 -12.97 -15.81 23.02
N PHE A 335 -13.77 -14.86 23.50
CA PHE A 335 -14.48 -14.76 24.79
C PHE A 335 -13.90 -13.76 25.81
N PRO A 336 -14.76 -13.20 26.68
CA PRO A 336 -15.94 -12.35 26.42
C PRO A 336 -15.81 -11.00 27.14
N ALA A 337 -16.82 -10.14 27.04
CA ALA A 337 -16.88 -8.81 27.65
C ALA A 337 -16.60 -8.80 29.17
N SER A 338 -15.75 -7.85 29.58
CA SER A 338 -15.82 -7.15 30.87
C SER A 338 -15.34 -5.73 30.67
#